data_AF-A0AAE6JI08-F1
#
_entry.id   AF-A0AAE6JI08-F1
#
_cell.length_a   1.000
_cell.length_b   1.000
_cell.length_c   1.000
_cell.angle_alpha   90.00
_cell.angle_beta   90.00
_cell.angle_gamma   90.00
#
_symmetry.space_group_name_H-M   'P 1'
#
loop_
_entity.id
_entity.type
_entity.pdbx_description
1 polymer ?
#
loop_
_entity_poly.entity_id
_entity_poly.type
_entity_poly.pdbx_seq_one_letter_code
_entity_poly.pdbx_strand_id
1 'polypeptide(L)'
;MTNRTLIRFSIYYADQAWQELIKNVIAPFLKQNQAFIAHFYIFLSNYRGDHIKLILEPEKGYKTALINSFRTQVLHFLAEMPSSEPSIRFTPGKSIWMNYANNSFEINNYDTYFLTDASPLLDFTRATSRMILNQFLSGQIEEMEDIINLATHLLLKLISNHVDTQTNAFFDSMVKQLINDLGASSDSETIDQVLEDSAEAATHNKHILLSFCAYNTVDEESSLEDQIILSTWLIQGQKLISGEGGKKFIETFCYQIGLSELSKLYVLNLIGHFWRHSRQS
;
A
#
# COMPACT_ATOMS: atom_id res chain seq x y z
N MET A 1 5.89 -15.73 -23.19
CA MET A 1 5.59 -15.57 -21.76
C MET A 1 6.63 -16.33 -20.96
N THR A 2 7.59 -15.64 -20.34
CA THR A 2 8.50 -16.28 -19.39
C THR A 2 7.72 -16.56 -18.11
N ASN A 3 7.58 -17.83 -17.75
CA ASN A 3 6.88 -18.25 -16.55
C ASN A 3 7.71 -17.81 -15.32
N ARG A 4 7.43 -16.63 -14.78
CA ARG A 4 8.16 -16.09 -13.62
C ARG A 4 7.96 -17.00 -12.43
N THR A 5 9.06 -17.47 -11.87
CA THR A 5 9.00 -18.21 -10.62
C THR A 5 8.82 -17.20 -9.50
N LEU A 6 7.68 -17.21 -8.81
CA LEU A 6 7.43 -16.35 -7.65
C LEU A 6 7.37 -17.20 -6.39
N ILE A 7 7.94 -16.67 -5.30
CA ILE A 7 7.77 -17.17 -3.94
C ILE A 7 6.87 -16.18 -3.22
N ARG A 8 5.82 -16.69 -2.56
CA ARG A 8 4.84 -15.86 -1.88
C ARG A 8 4.80 -16.22 -0.42
N PHE A 9 5.00 -15.23 0.42
CA PHE A 9 4.94 -15.34 1.86
C PHE A 9 3.80 -14.45 2.38
N SER A 10 3.10 -14.94 3.38
CA SER A 10 2.18 -14.16 4.20
C SER A 10 2.60 -14.34 5.67
N ILE A 11 2.84 -13.22 6.35
CA ILE A 11 3.27 -13.22 7.75
C ILE A 11 2.16 -12.52 8.54
N TYR A 12 1.35 -13.30 9.23
CA TYR A 12 0.22 -12.81 10.02
C TYR A 12 0.74 -12.27 11.34
N TYR A 13 0.62 -10.96 11.48
CA TYR A 13 1.21 -10.17 12.56
C TYR A 13 0.40 -8.87 12.65
N ALA A 14 0.05 -8.46 13.87
CA ALA A 14 -0.81 -7.31 14.08
C ALA A 14 -0.20 -6.02 13.49
N ASP A 15 -1.06 -5.15 12.92
CA ASP A 15 -0.62 -4.00 12.13
C ASP A 15 0.20 -2.98 12.94
N GLN A 16 -0.15 -2.78 14.21
CA GLN A 16 0.60 -1.97 15.16
C GLN A 16 2.04 -2.44 15.41
N ALA A 17 2.38 -3.68 15.01
CA ALA A 17 3.69 -4.27 15.21
C ALA A 17 4.43 -4.57 13.88
N TRP A 18 3.88 -4.16 12.73
CA TRP A 18 4.53 -4.35 11.42
C TRP A 18 5.91 -3.72 11.32
N GLN A 19 6.12 -2.62 12.04
CA GLN A 19 7.41 -1.95 12.14
C GLN A 19 8.51 -2.90 12.64
N GLU A 20 8.25 -3.65 13.70
CA GLU A 20 9.19 -4.63 14.25
C GLU A 20 9.42 -5.80 13.30
N LEU A 21 8.37 -6.28 12.64
CA LEU A 21 8.49 -7.35 11.66
C LEU A 21 9.37 -6.93 10.46
N ILE A 22 9.20 -5.70 9.97
CA ILE A 22 10.00 -5.19 8.86
C ILE A 22 11.45 -4.99 9.27
N LYS A 23 11.71 -4.31 10.40
CA LYS A 23 13.06 -4.00 10.87
C LYS A 23 13.87 -5.24 11.23
N ASN A 24 13.26 -6.23 11.87
CA ASN A 24 13.98 -7.38 12.41
C ASN A 24 14.02 -8.59 11.47
N VAL A 25 13.10 -8.70 10.50
CA VAL A 25 13.01 -9.88 9.62
C VAL A 25 13.09 -9.52 8.15
N ILE A 26 12.14 -8.72 7.64
CA ILE A 26 12.00 -8.52 6.19
C ILE A 26 13.20 -7.76 5.63
N ALA A 27 13.56 -6.61 6.20
CA ALA A 27 14.67 -5.79 5.70
C ALA A 27 16.02 -6.50 5.83
N PRO A 28 16.39 -7.10 6.98
CA PRO A 28 17.62 -7.88 7.09
C PRO A 28 17.69 -9.04 6.09
N PHE A 29 16.59 -9.78 5.92
CA PHE A 29 16.53 -10.88 4.97
C PHE A 29 16.78 -10.42 3.53
N LEU A 30 16.09 -9.36 3.08
CA LEU A 30 16.26 -8.80 1.74
C LEU A 30 17.71 -8.34 1.53
N LYS A 31 18.30 -7.65 2.51
CA LYS A 31 19.69 -7.19 2.45
C LYS A 31 20.69 -8.35 2.36
N GLN A 32 20.52 -9.37 3.19
CA GLN A 32 21.41 -10.55 3.21
C GLN A 32 21.33 -11.37 1.91
N ASN A 33 20.18 -11.37 1.24
CA ASN A 33 19.91 -12.20 0.08
C ASN A 33 19.80 -11.42 -1.24
N GLN A 34 20.24 -10.15 -1.28
CA GLN A 34 20.08 -9.27 -2.44
C GLN A 34 20.68 -9.84 -3.74
N ALA A 35 21.75 -10.65 -3.65
CA ALA A 35 22.39 -11.28 -4.80
C ALA A 35 21.58 -12.45 -5.41
N PHE A 36 20.56 -12.92 -4.69
CA PHE A 36 19.76 -14.10 -5.05
C PHE A 36 18.28 -13.75 -5.31
N ILE A 37 17.93 -12.47 -5.18
CA ILE A 37 16.58 -11.93 -5.34
C ILE A 37 16.64 -10.91 -6.47
N ALA A 38 16.04 -11.22 -7.61
CA ALA A 38 15.94 -10.29 -8.73
C ALA A 38 15.04 -9.09 -8.38
N HIS A 39 13.87 -9.39 -7.81
CA HIS A 39 12.89 -8.38 -7.39
C HIS A 39 12.13 -8.84 -6.15
N PHE A 40 11.64 -7.88 -5.37
CA PHE A 40 10.72 -8.14 -4.27
C PHE A 40 9.50 -7.22 -4.34
N TYR A 41 8.41 -7.66 -3.73
CA TYR A 41 7.18 -6.89 -3.62
C TYR A 41 6.61 -7.02 -2.21
N ILE A 42 6.22 -5.91 -1.60
CA ILE A 42 5.63 -5.84 -0.26
C ILE A 42 4.19 -5.33 -0.41
N PHE A 43 3.27 -6.02 0.25
CA PHE A 43 1.87 -5.60 0.41
C PHE A 43 1.50 -5.63 1.88
N LEU A 44 0.85 -4.56 2.33
CA LEU A 44 0.21 -4.50 3.63
C LEU A 44 -1.23 -4.97 3.47
N SER A 45 -1.77 -5.75 4.41
CA SER A 45 -3.13 -6.27 4.26
C SER A 45 -3.76 -6.65 5.59
N ASN A 46 -5.05 -6.34 5.71
CA ASN A 46 -5.92 -6.82 6.80
C ASN A 46 -6.93 -7.88 6.32
N TYR A 47 -6.77 -8.39 5.10
CA TYR A 47 -7.68 -9.39 4.52
C TYR A 47 -7.45 -10.76 5.17
N ARG A 48 -8.47 -11.27 5.88
CA ARG A 48 -8.42 -12.54 6.65
C ARG A 48 -7.39 -12.54 7.79
N GLY A 49 -7.08 -11.37 8.32
CA GLY A 49 -6.10 -11.14 9.38
C GLY A 49 -5.07 -10.10 8.96
N ASP A 50 -4.48 -9.39 9.91
CA ASP A 50 -3.42 -8.42 9.64
C ASP A 50 -2.13 -9.16 9.30
N HIS A 51 -1.53 -8.80 8.18
CA HIS A 51 -0.34 -9.44 7.67
C HIS A 51 0.41 -8.59 6.66
N ILE A 52 1.70 -8.90 6.53
CA ILE A 52 2.53 -8.45 5.42
C ILE A 52 2.65 -9.61 4.42
N LYS A 53 2.37 -9.32 3.15
CA LYS A 53 2.69 -10.22 2.04
C LYS A 53 4.04 -9.83 1.46
N LEU A 54 4.98 -10.77 1.45
CA LEU A 54 6.26 -10.63 0.76
C LEU A 54 6.30 -11.56 -0.43
N ILE A 55 6.54 -11.01 -1.61
CA ILE A 55 6.73 -11.76 -2.85
C ILE A 55 8.17 -11.60 -3.29
N LEU A 56 8.84 -12.71 -3.58
CA LEU A 56 10.19 -12.71 -4.14
C LEU A 56 10.18 -13.29 -5.55
N GLU A 57 10.91 -12.62 -6.43
CA GLU A 57 11.35 -13.16 -7.71
C GLU A 57 12.81 -13.62 -7.52
N PRO A 58 13.05 -14.94 -7.32
CA PRO A 58 14.37 -15.45 -7.04
C PRO A 58 15.20 -15.59 -8.32
N GLU A 59 16.51 -15.43 -8.18
CA GLU A 59 17.45 -15.85 -9.20
C GLU A 59 17.37 -17.37 -9.44
N LYS A 60 17.74 -17.80 -10.64
CA LYS A 60 17.62 -19.21 -11.06
C LYS A 60 18.36 -20.14 -10.08
N GLY A 61 17.64 -21.11 -9.52
CA GLY A 61 18.21 -22.12 -8.61
C GLY A 61 18.12 -21.79 -7.12
N TYR A 62 17.75 -20.56 -6.74
CA TYR A 62 17.75 -20.13 -5.33
C TYR A 62 16.42 -20.27 -4.60
N LYS A 63 15.34 -20.67 -5.31
CA LYS A 63 13.98 -20.76 -4.76
C LYS A 63 13.91 -21.50 -3.42
N THR A 64 14.41 -22.73 -3.37
CA THR A 64 14.30 -23.59 -2.19
C THR A 64 15.13 -23.05 -1.02
N ALA A 65 16.33 -22.51 -1.30
CA ALA A 65 17.20 -21.93 -0.29
C ALA A 65 16.56 -20.70 0.37
N LEU A 66 15.98 -19.80 -0.44
CA LEU A 66 15.28 -18.61 0.04
C LEU A 66 14.04 -18.96 0.87
N ILE A 67 13.25 -19.95 0.45
CA ILE A 67 12.08 -20.43 1.23
C ILE A 67 12.53 -20.94 2.60
N ASN A 68 13.52 -21.82 2.66
CA ASN A 68 13.97 -22.42 3.91
C ASN A 68 14.59 -21.39 4.86
N SER A 69 15.42 -20.50 4.32
CA SER A 69 16.06 -19.42 5.08
C SER A 69 15.01 -18.46 5.67
N PHE A 70 14.10 -17.95 4.83
CA PHE A 70 13.08 -17.00 5.28
C PHE A 70 12.12 -17.62 6.29
N ARG A 71 11.65 -18.85 6.03
CA ARG A 71 10.79 -19.59 6.96
C ARG A 71 11.43 -19.73 8.34
N THR A 72 12.72 -20.06 8.40
CA THR A 72 13.43 -20.22 9.66
C THR A 72 13.51 -18.91 10.43
N GLN A 73 13.85 -17.80 9.75
CA GLN A 73 13.94 -16.48 10.38
C GLN A 73 12.57 -15.99 10.89
N VAL A 74 11.52 -16.14 10.08
CA VAL A 74 10.16 -15.72 10.46
C VAL A 74 9.65 -16.54 11.64
N LEU A 75 9.75 -17.88 11.59
CA LEU A 75 9.24 -18.72 12.69
C LEU A 75 9.99 -18.47 14.00
N HIS A 76 11.29 -18.22 13.95
CA HIS A 76 12.06 -17.81 15.12
C HIS A 76 11.59 -16.46 15.66
N PHE A 77 11.45 -15.45 14.81
CA PHE A 77 10.94 -14.13 15.22
C PHE A 77 9.56 -14.21 15.85
N LEU A 78 8.62 -14.93 15.25
CA LEU A 78 7.24 -15.05 15.75
C LEU A 78 7.18 -15.76 17.12
N ALA A 79 8.13 -16.65 17.42
CA ALA A 79 8.22 -17.32 18.71
C ALA A 79 8.81 -16.41 19.81
N GLU A 80 9.82 -15.61 19.48
CA GLU A 80 10.53 -14.75 20.43
C GLU A 80 9.82 -13.41 20.66
N MET A 81 9.17 -12.87 19.63
CA MET A 81 8.49 -11.58 19.66
C MET A 81 7.09 -11.74 19.03
N PRO A 82 6.13 -12.36 19.74
CA PRO A 82 4.75 -12.40 19.27
C PRO A 82 4.11 -11.01 19.40
N SER A 83 3.29 -10.63 18.41
CA SER A 83 2.43 -9.47 18.51
C SER A 83 1.24 -9.74 19.41
N SER A 84 0.70 -8.68 20.00
CA SER A 84 -0.61 -8.69 20.64
C SER A 84 -1.71 -9.06 19.65
N GLU A 85 -2.90 -9.42 20.13
CA GLU A 85 -4.02 -9.66 19.22
C GLU A 85 -4.29 -8.43 18.33
N PRO A 86 -4.67 -8.65 17.06
CA PRO A 86 -5.04 -7.57 16.17
C PRO A 86 -6.20 -6.76 16.76
N SER A 87 -6.18 -5.43 16.61
CA SER A 87 -7.31 -4.60 17.00
C SER A 87 -8.46 -4.77 16.02
N ILE A 88 -9.23 -5.86 16.15
CA ILE A 88 -10.39 -6.08 15.30
C ILE A 88 -11.50 -5.14 15.79
N ARG A 89 -11.71 -4.00 15.13
CA ARG A 89 -13.04 -3.39 15.13
C ARG A 89 -13.96 -4.40 14.46
N PHE A 90 -14.84 -5.02 15.24
CA PHE A 90 -15.76 -6.05 14.79
C PHE A 90 -16.37 -5.69 13.43
N THR A 91 -15.98 -6.42 12.38
CA THR A 91 -16.60 -6.34 11.06
C THR A 91 -17.38 -7.63 10.87
N PRO A 92 -18.72 -7.60 10.75
CA PRO A 92 -19.54 -8.79 10.56
C PRO A 92 -19.00 -9.68 9.43
N GLY A 93 -18.91 -10.99 9.67
CA GLY A 93 -18.34 -11.95 8.73
C GLY A 93 -16.82 -12.07 8.76
N LYS A 94 -16.05 -10.98 8.97
CA LYS A 94 -14.57 -11.08 8.98
C LYS A 94 -14.04 -11.98 10.11
N SER A 95 -14.66 -11.98 11.28
CA SER A 95 -14.27 -12.86 12.40
C SER A 95 -14.48 -14.36 12.12
N ILE A 96 -15.41 -14.71 11.22
CA ILE A 96 -15.62 -16.10 10.77
C ILE A 96 -14.62 -16.47 9.65
N TRP A 97 -14.20 -15.48 8.85
CA TRP A 97 -13.30 -15.64 7.70
C TRP A 97 -11.83 -15.26 7.98
N MET A 98 -11.47 -14.95 9.23
CA MET A 98 -10.08 -14.82 9.68
C MET A 98 -9.45 -16.20 9.71
N ASN A 99 -9.12 -16.69 8.51
CA ASN A 99 -8.69 -18.06 8.29
C ASN A 99 -7.27 -18.33 8.81
N TYR A 100 -6.56 -17.30 9.29
CA TYR A 100 -5.18 -17.39 9.72
C TYR A 100 -4.99 -16.79 11.10
N ALA A 101 -4.34 -17.56 11.97
CA ALA A 101 -4.05 -17.13 13.33
C ALA A 101 -3.04 -15.97 13.30
N ASN A 102 -3.16 -15.04 14.24
CA ASN A 102 -2.09 -14.08 14.48
C ASN A 102 -0.80 -14.81 14.88
N ASN A 103 0.35 -14.19 14.62
CA ASN A 103 1.68 -14.77 14.82
C ASN A 103 1.90 -16.08 14.03
N SER A 104 1.44 -16.12 12.78
CA SER A 104 1.57 -17.28 11.90
C SER A 104 2.20 -16.96 10.54
N PHE A 105 2.61 -17.99 9.81
CA PHE A 105 3.35 -17.86 8.56
C PHE A 105 2.88 -18.86 7.51
N GLU A 106 2.57 -18.36 6.32
CA GLU A 106 2.04 -19.15 5.21
C GLU A 106 2.83 -18.92 3.92
N ILE A 107 2.89 -19.95 3.08
CA ILE A 107 3.60 -19.92 1.79
C ILE A 107 2.60 -20.22 0.66
N ASN A 108 2.58 -19.39 -0.38
CA ASN A 108 1.72 -19.55 -1.57
C ASN A 108 0.21 -19.63 -1.28
N ASN A 109 -0.27 -18.90 -0.26
CA ASN A 109 -1.69 -18.88 0.12
C ASN A 109 -2.53 -17.78 -0.55
N TYR A 110 -2.00 -17.09 -1.57
CA TYR A 110 -2.74 -16.10 -2.36
C TYR A 110 -2.29 -16.09 -3.82
N ASP A 111 -3.22 -15.70 -4.69
CA ASP A 111 -2.98 -15.48 -6.10
C ASP A 111 -2.49 -14.05 -6.37
N THR A 112 -1.63 -13.91 -7.38
CA THR A 112 -1.00 -12.64 -7.76
C THR A 112 -1.15 -12.41 -9.26
N TYR A 113 -2.38 -12.50 -9.76
CA TYR A 113 -2.68 -12.43 -11.19
C TYR A 113 -2.16 -11.16 -11.87
N PHE A 114 -1.96 -10.07 -11.14
CA PHE A 114 -1.42 -8.83 -11.70
C PHE A 114 0.12 -8.82 -11.85
N LEU A 115 0.85 -9.74 -11.18
CA LEU A 115 2.32 -9.82 -11.23
C LEU A 115 2.86 -10.78 -12.29
N THR A 116 1.97 -11.52 -12.97
CA THR A 116 2.35 -12.50 -14.00
C THR A 116 2.58 -11.87 -15.37
N ASP A 117 2.20 -10.60 -15.57
CA ASP A 117 2.34 -9.88 -16.84
C ASP A 117 3.47 -8.86 -16.78
N ALA A 118 4.20 -8.67 -17.89
CA ALA A 118 5.22 -7.63 -18.07
C ALA A 118 4.57 -6.23 -18.26
N SER A 119 3.80 -5.79 -17.28
CA SER A 119 3.07 -4.52 -17.30
C SER A 119 3.87 -3.38 -16.65
N PRO A 120 3.72 -2.12 -17.09
CA PRO A 120 4.23 -0.93 -16.37
C PRO A 120 3.78 -0.88 -14.90
N LEU A 121 2.69 -1.58 -14.56
CA LEU A 121 2.25 -1.78 -13.18
C LEU A 121 3.29 -2.47 -12.31
N LEU A 122 4.19 -3.30 -12.86
CA LEU A 122 5.25 -3.96 -12.11
C LEU A 122 6.29 -2.99 -11.58
N ASP A 123 6.82 -2.10 -12.42
CA ASP A 123 7.85 -1.14 -12.01
C ASP A 123 7.30 -0.17 -10.97
N PHE A 124 6.03 0.22 -11.15
CA PHE A 124 5.27 0.92 -10.14
C PHE A 124 5.19 0.13 -8.82
N THR A 125 4.73 -1.12 -8.88
CA THR A 125 4.57 -1.98 -7.68
C THR A 125 5.91 -2.19 -6.97
N ARG A 126 7.01 -2.31 -7.72
CA ARG A 126 8.38 -2.38 -7.17
C ARG A 126 8.76 -1.09 -6.46
N ALA A 127 8.53 0.06 -7.09
CA ALA A 127 8.80 1.36 -6.49
C ALA A 127 8.00 1.53 -5.20
N THR A 128 6.69 1.24 -5.21
CA THR A 128 5.84 1.28 -4.02
C THR A 128 6.36 0.36 -2.91
N SER A 129 6.85 -0.84 -3.24
CA SER A 129 7.41 -1.77 -2.24
C SER A 129 8.67 -1.21 -1.57
N ARG A 130 9.53 -0.53 -2.33
CA ARG A 130 10.72 0.14 -1.79
C ARG A 130 10.33 1.34 -0.91
N MET A 131 9.29 2.09 -1.30
CA MET A 131 8.77 3.18 -0.48
C MET A 131 8.23 2.68 0.84
N ILE A 132 7.39 1.64 0.83
CA ILE A 132 6.89 0.99 2.04
C ILE A 132 8.08 0.60 2.94
N LEU A 133 9.05 -0.14 2.39
CA LEU A 133 10.23 -0.57 3.14
C LEU A 133 10.98 0.61 3.77
N ASN A 134 11.27 1.66 3.01
CA ASN A 134 12.04 2.81 3.48
C ASN A 134 11.28 3.61 4.55
N GLN A 135 9.97 3.79 4.40
CA GLN A 135 9.13 4.53 5.35
C GLN A 135 9.01 3.81 6.71
N PHE A 136 8.93 2.48 6.71
CA PHE A 136 9.05 1.71 7.95
C PHE A 136 10.47 1.83 8.53
N LEU A 137 11.52 1.64 7.74
CA LEU A 137 12.89 1.74 8.22
C LEU A 137 13.25 3.12 8.80
N SER A 138 12.70 4.21 8.26
CA SER A 138 12.90 5.58 8.76
C SER A 138 12.12 5.89 10.04
N GLY A 139 11.19 5.02 10.46
CA GLY A 139 10.31 5.31 11.60
C GLY A 139 9.13 6.22 11.27
N GLN A 140 8.84 6.46 9.99
CA GLN A 140 7.74 7.33 9.57
C GLN A 140 6.37 6.64 9.54
N ILE A 141 6.35 5.31 9.70
CA ILE A 141 5.11 4.54 9.86
C ILE A 141 5.17 3.81 11.20
N GLU A 142 4.32 4.25 12.12
CA GLU A 142 4.07 3.62 13.42
C GLU A 142 2.63 3.10 13.49
N GLU A 143 1.68 3.78 12.84
CA GLU A 143 0.27 3.41 12.85
C GLU A 143 -0.42 3.55 11.48
N MET A 144 -1.70 3.13 11.42
CA MET A 144 -2.50 3.17 10.19
C MET A 144 -2.72 4.61 9.68
N GLU A 145 -2.73 5.61 10.56
CA GLU A 145 -2.87 7.01 10.17
C GLU A 145 -1.68 7.47 9.32
N ASP A 146 -0.46 7.01 9.63
CA ASP A 146 0.74 7.30 8.83
C ASP A 146 0.63 6.71 7.42
N ILE A 147 0.02 5.53 7.29
CA ILE A 147 -0.25 4.90 5.99
C ILE A 147 -1.24 5.75 5.17
N ILE A 148 -2.28 6.27 5.81
CA ILE A 148 -3.27 7.17 5.18
C ILE A 148 -2.60 8.48 4.75
N ASN A 149 -1.76 9.07 5.60
CA ASN A 149 -1.01 10.28 5.32
C ASN A 149 -0.05 10.08 4.14
N LEU A 150 0.70 8.99 4.13
CA LEU A 150 1.59 8.62 3.03
C LEU A 150 0.80 8.42 1.73
N ALA A 151 -0.31 7.69 1.76
CA ALA A 151 -1.15 7.47 0.59
C ALA A 151 -1.69 8.80 0.02
N THR A 152 -2.16 9.69 0.91
CA THR A 152 -2.69 11.00 0.54
C THR A 152 -1.61 11.87 -0.08
N HIS A 153 -0.43 11.95 0.55
CA HIS A 153 0.73 12.71 0.05
C HIS A 153 1.14 12.24 -1.36
N LEU A 154 1.31 10.93 -1.55
CA LEU A 154 1.76 10.37 -2.83
C LEU A 154 0.76 10.57 -3.96
N LEU A 155 -0.53 10.34 -3.69
CA LEU A 155 -1.57 10.57 -4.69
C LEU A 155 -1.69 12.06 -5.03
N LEU A 156 -1.65 12.97 -4.06
CA LEU A 156 -1.68 14.41 -4.35
C LEU A 156 -0.50 14.87 -5.20
N LYS A 157 0.71 14.36 -4.91
CA LYS A 157 1.92 14.65 -5.69
C LYS A 157 1.87 14.07 -7.11
N LEU A 158 1.21 12.93 -7.27
CA LEU A 158 0.99 12.35 -8.58
C LEU A 158 0.07 13.23 -9.44
N ILE A 159 -1.02 13.71 -8.83
CA ILE A 159 -2.11 14.41 -9.52
C ILE A 159 -1.80 15.90 -9.71
N SER A 160 -0.97 16.51 -8.85
CA SER A 160 -0.59 17.92 -8.95
C SER A 160 0.03 18.30 -10.30
N ASN A 161 0.54 17.31 -11.04
CA ASN A 161 1.11 17.48 -12.38
C ASN A 161 0.09 17.28 -13.52
N HIS A 162 -1.16 16.89 -13.23
CA HIS A 162 -2.21 16.52 -14.20
C HIS A 162 -3.47 17.39 -14.10
N VAL A 163 -3.34 18.65 -13.71
CA VAL A 163 -4.48 19.48 -13.30
C VAL A 163 -5.40 19.87 -14.47
N ASP A 164 -6.40 19.03 -14.76
CA ASP A 164 -7.51 19.34 -15.67
C ASP A 164 -8.88 18.89 -15.12
N THR A 165 -9.96 19.24 -15.81
CA THR A 165 -11.33 18.84 -15.45
C THR A 165 -11.55 17.33 -15.50
N GLN A 166 -10.70 16.57 -16.19
CA GLN A 166 -10.80 15.11 -16.29
C GLN A 166 -10.38 14.43 -14.98
N THR A 167 -9.45 15.04 -14.25
CA THR A 167 -9.02 14.57 -12.91
C THR A 167 -10.19 14.51 -11.92
N ASN A 168 -11.01 15.56 -11.82
CA ASN A 168 -12.15 15.59 -10.89
C ASN A 168 -13.19 14.53 -11.27
N ALA A 169 -13.52 14.42 -12.56
CA ALA A 169 -14.46 13.41 -13.05
C ALA A 169 -13.96 11.99 -12.78
N PHE A 170 -12.65 11.76 -12.86
CA PHE A 170 -12.02 10.48 -12.55
C PHE A 170 -12.17 10.11 -11.07
N PHE A 171 -11.86 11.01 -10.13
CA PHE A 171 -12.05 10.74 -8.70
C PHE A 171 -13.52 10.55 -8.34
N ASP A 172 -14.43 11.38 -8.87
CA ASP A 172 -15.86 11.23 -8.63
C ASP A 172 -16.38 9.87 -9.12
N SER A 173 -15.89 9.40 -10.27
CA SER A 173 -16.22 8.07 -10.81
C SER A 173 -15.74 6.95 -9.89
N MET A 174 -14.50 7.04 -9.39
CA MET A 174 -13.95 6.06 -8.46
C MET A 174 -14.69 6.03 -7.12
N VAL A 175 -15.00 7.20 -6.54
CA VAL A 175 -15.77 7.31 -5.29
C VAL A 175 -17.16 6.72 -5.46
N LYS A 176 -17.89 7.05 -6.54
CA LYS A 176 -19.22 6.49 -6.81
C LYS A 176 -19.20 4.98 -6.92
N GLN A 177 -18.22 4.43 -7.63
CA GLN A 177 -18.11 2.99 -7.75
C GLN A 177 -17.80 2.33 -6.40
N LEU A 178 -16.88 2.91 -5.63
CA LEU A 178 -16.54 2.39 -4.31
C LEU A 178 -17.73 2.42 -3.34
N ILE A 179 -18.55 3.47 -3.40
CA ILE A 179 -19.82 3.53 -2.66
C ILE A 179 -20.77 2.42 -3.11
N ASN A 180 -20.89 2.15 -4.41
CA ASN A 180 -21.74 1.05 -4.90
C ASN A 180 -21.23 -0.32 -4.43
N ASP A 181 -19.91 -0.54 -4.46
CA ASP A 181 -19.27 -1.77 -4.01
C ASP A 181 -19.42 -1.94 -2.48
N LEU A 182 -19.34 -0.85 -1.72
CA LEU A 182 -19.54 -0.81 -0.26
C LEU A 182 -21.00 -0.91 0.16
N GLY A 183 -21.94 -0.31 -0.58
CA GLY A 183 -23.37 -0.27 -0.23
C GLY A 183 -24.04 -1.65 -0.18
N ALA A 184 -23.39 -2.67 -0.75
CA ALA A 184 -23.81 -4.07 -0.59
C ALA A 184 -23.33 -4.72 0.72
N SER A 185 -22.38 -4.12 1.45
CA SER A 185 -21.63 -4.75 2.55
C SER A 185 -21.44 -3.87 3.80
N SER A 186 -21.71 -2.57 3.73
CA SER A 186 -21.53 -1.59 4.79
C SER A 186 -22.81 -0.80 5.02
N ASP A 187 -22.98 -0.29 6.23
CA ASP A 187 -24.13 0.56 6.57
C ASP A 187 -23.99 1.97 5.98
N SER A 188 -25.13 2.53 5.55
CA SER A 188 -25.17 3.84 4.88
C SER A 188 -24.63 4.95 5.76
N GLU A 189 -24.93 4.92 7.07
CA GLU A 189 -24.49 5.93 8.03
C GLU A 189 -22.96 5.97 8.15
N THR A 190 -22.29 4.80 8.10
CA THR A 190 -20.82 4.73 8.12
C THR A 190 -20.21 5.33 6.86
N ILE A 191 -20.82 5.07 5.69
CA ILE A 191 -20.35 5.63 4.42
C ILE A 191 -20.51 7.15 4.43
N ASP A 192 -21.68 7.64 4.86
CA ASP A 192 -21.99 9.07 4.93
C ASP A 192 -21.04 9.80 5.89
N GLN A 193 -20.76 9.23 7.07
CA GLN A 193 -19.80 9.79 8.03
C GLN A 193 -18.39 9.89 7.42
N VAL A 194 -17.91 8.84 6.75
CA VAL A 194 -16.58 8.86 6.11
C VAL A 194 -16.49 9.94 5.02
N LEU A 195 -17.57 10.15 4.26
CA LEU A 195 -17.62 11.19 3.24
C LEU A 195 -17.65 12.60 3.84
N GLU A 196 -18.36 12.80 4.94
CA GLU A 196 -18.40 14.07 5.68
C GLU A 196 -17.04 14.39 6.31
N ASP A 197 -16.47 13.44 7.07
CA ASP A 197 -15.18 13.59 7.74
C ASP A 197 -14.05 13.92 6.75
N SER A 198 -14.00 13.22 5.61
CA SER A 198 -12.98 13.46 4.58
C SER A 198 -13.13 14.81 3.88
N ALA A 199 -14.36 15.30 3.70
CA ALA A 199 -14.63 16.62 3.13
C ALA A 199 -14.28 17.75 4.12
N GLU A 200 -14.60 17.57 5.40
CA GLU A 200 -14.21 18.48 6.47
C GLU A 200 -12.67 18.53 6.58
N ALA A 201 -12.01 17.36 6.62
CA ALA A 201 -10.56 17.27 6.67
C ALA A 201 -9.90 17.94 5.47
N ALA A 202 -10.44 17.79 4.26
CA ALA A 202 -9.94 18.48 3.07
C ALA A 202 -10.02 20.01 3.20
N THR A 203 -11.09 20.51 3.81
CA THR A 203 -11.31 21.95 4.04
C THR A 203 -10.39 22.48 5.13
N HIS A 204 -10.38 21.83 6.29
CA HIS A 204 -9.61 22.24 7.47
C HIS A 204 -8.10 22.18 7.21
N ASN A 205 -7.65 21.12 6.54
CA ASN A 205 -6.23 20.87 6.28
C ASN A 205 -5.76 21.36 4.91
N LYS A 206 -6.52 22.26 4.25
CA LYS A 206 -6.19 22.77 2.90
C LYS A 206 -4.73 23.22 2.77
N HIS A 207 -4.19 23.89 3.79
CA HIS A 207 -2.80 24.38 3.79
C HIS A 207 -1.76 23.25 3.78
N ILE A 208 -1.99 22.16 4.52
CA ILE A 208 -1.13 20.95 4.53
C ILE A 208 -1.21 20.26 3.17
N LEU A 209 -2.42 20.08 2.64
CA LEU A 209 -2.61 19.44 1.33
C LEU A 209 -1.96 20.24 0.19
N LEU A 210 -2.00 21.58 0.27
CA LEU A 210 -1.26 22.44 -0.65
C LEU A 210 0.26 22.26 -0.52
N SER A 211 0.80 22.09 0.68
CA SER A 211 2.24 21.78 0.83
C SER A 211 2.62 20.45 0.20
N PHE A 212 1.75 19.43 0.27
CA PHE A 212 1.99 18.16 -0.42
C PHE A 212 2.06 18.30 -1.94
N CYS A 213 1.28 19.23 -2.52
CA CYS A 213 1.35 19.54 -3.94
C CYS A 213 2.57 20.39 -4.34
N ALA A 214 3.01 21.31 -3.47
CA ALA A 214 4.07 22.27 -3.78
C ALA A 214 5.49 21.70 -3.67
N TYR A 215 5.68 20.61 -2.91
CA TYR A 215 6.97 19.93 -2.72
C TYR A 215 7.42 19.18 -3.99
N ASN A 216 7.90 19.92 -4.99
CA ASN A 216 8.52 19.37 -6.21
C ASN A 216 10.00 19.02 -6.02
N THR A 217 10.65 19.55 -5.00
CA THR A 217 11.98 19.15 -4.60
C THR A 217 11.86 17.94 -3.71
N VAL A 218 12.51 16.86 -4.12
CA VAL A 218 12.90 15.82 -3.20
C VAL A 218 13.64 16.50 -2.04
N ASP A 219 13.24 16.23 -0.79
CA ASP A 219 13.85 16.88 0.38
C ASP A 219 15.37 16.88 0.23
N GLU A 220 16.02 18.03 0.37
CA GLU A 220 17.48 18.13 0.28
C GLU A 220 18.17 17.21 1.32
N GLU A 221 17.43 16.82 2.37
CA GLU A 221 17.84 15.87 3.41
C GLU A 221 17.57 14.39 3.07
N SER A 222 16.78 14.09 2.02
CA SER A 222 16.46 12.72 1.65
C SER A 222 17.58 12.06 0.85
N SER A 223 17.79 10.77 1.08
CA SER A 223 18.88 10.02 0.45
C SER A 223 18.70 9.97 -1.07
N LEU A 224 19.80 9.92 -1.84
CA LEU A 224 19.77 9.76 -3.31
C LEU A 224 18.87 8.58 -3.74
N GLU A 225 18.86 7.52 -2.94
CA GLU A 225 18.05 6.33 -3.19
C GLU A 225 16.54 6.63 -3.10
N ASP A 226 16.11 7.37 -2.07
CA ASP A 226 14.71 7.79 -1.90
C ASP A 226 14.25 8.67 -3.06
N GLN A 227 15.13 9.55 -3.54
CA GLN A 227 14.84 10.42 -4.70
C GLN A 227 14.61 9.60 -5.97
N ILE A 228 15.45 8.58 -6.19
CA ILE A 228 15.33 7.68 -7.33
C ILE A 228 14.04 6.85 -7.23
N ILE A 229 13.68 6.37 -6.04
CA ILE A 229 12.45 5.61 -5.82
C ILE A 229 11.23 6.48 -6.12
N LEU A 230 11.15 7.67 -5.52
CA LEU A 230 10.01 8.57 -5.68
C LEU A 230 9.87 9.06 -7.13
N SER A 231 10.97 9.44 -7.78
CA SER A 231 10.95 9.85 -9.19
C SER A 231 10.49 8.70 -10.10
N THR A 232 10.98 7.48 -9.87
CA THR A 232 10.51 6.28 -10.60
C THR A 232 9.02 6.08 -10.39
N TRP A 233 8.56 6.17 -9.14
CA TRP A 233 7.14 6.01 -8.79
C TRP A 233 6.26 7.04 -9.51
N LEU A 234 6.64 8.32 -9.48
CA LEU A 234 5.90 9.41 -10.13
C LEU A 234 5.87 9.24 -11.66
N ILE A 235 7.00 8.94 -12.29
CA ILE A 235 7.08 8.75 -13.75
C ILE A 235 6.18 7.60 -14.20
N GLN A 236 6.17 6.48 -13.48
CA GLN A 236 5.32 5.33 -13.84
C GLN A 236 3.85 5.62 -13.54
N GLY A 237 3.55 6.26 -12.40
CA GLY A 237 2.18 6.63 -12.04
C GLY A 237 1.56 7.60 -13.06
N GLN A 238 2.31 8.61 -13.52
CA GLN A 238 1.83 9.60 -14.48
C GLN A 238 1.42 8.96 -15.81
N LYS A 239 2.21 7.99 -16.28
CA LYS A 239 1.89 7.21 -17.48
C LYS A 239 0.62 6.39 -17.33
N LEU A 240 0.38 5.85 -16.14
CA LEU A 240 -0.76 4.97 -15.86
C LEU A 240 -2.04 5.76 -15.63
N ILE A 241 -1.98 6.90 -14.92
CA ILE A 241 -3.14 7.72 -14.58
C ILE A 241 -3.70 8.49 -15.78
N SER A 242 -2.86 8.86 -16.74
CA SER A 242 -3.26 9.59 -17.96
C SER A 242 -3.95 8.73 -19.03
N GLY A 243 -4.13 7.42 -18.80
CA GLY A 243 -4.75 6.49 -19.74
C GLY A 243 -5.91 5.69 -19.12
N GLU A 244 -6.47 4.75 -19.88
CA GLU A 244 -7.54 3.84 -19.40
C GLU A 244 -7.13 2.98 -18.18
N GLY A 245 -5.84 2.94 -17.85
CA GLY A 245 -5.27 2.21 -16.71
C GLY A 245 -5.34 2.93 -15.37
N GLY A 246 -5.76 4.20 -15.30
CA GLY A 246 -5.66 5.01 -14.08
C GLY A 246 -6.42 4.44 -12.88
N LYS A 247 -7.61 3.87 -13.11
CA LYS A 247 -8.38 3.21 -12.06
C LYS A 247 -7.65 1.99 -11.51
N LYS A 248 -7.20 1.09 -12.40
CA LYS A 248 -6.45 -0.13 -12.02
C LYS A 248 -5.17 0.21 -11.27
N PHE A 249 -4.53 1.32 -11.65
CA PHE A 249 -3.36 1.85 -10.96
C PHE A 249 -3.68 2.23 -9.51
N ILE A 250 -4.69 3.07 -9.27
CA ILE A 250 -5.08 3.49 -7.92
C ILE A 250 -5.53 2.28 -7.10
N GLU A 251 -6.31 1.37 -7.69
CA GLU A 251 -6.72 0.13 -7.02
C GLU A 251 -5.51 -0.71 -6.58
N THR A 252 -4.50 -0.86 -7.46
CA THR A 252 -3.28 -1.59 -7.14
C THR A 252 -2.47 -0.90 -6.06
N PHE A 253 -2.35 0.44 -6.12
CA PHE A 253 -1.67 1.24 -5.11
C PHE A 253 -2.32 1.08 -3.72
N CYS A 254 -3.62 1.32 -3.64
CA CYS A 254 -4.38 1.22 -2.39
C CYS A 254 -4.33 -0.21 -1.83
N TYR A 255 -4.44 -1.23 -2.69
CA TYR A 255 -4.30 -2.62 -2.29
C TYR A 255 -2.90 -2.92 -1.74
N GLN A 256 -1.85 -2.36 -2.36
CA GLN A 256 -0.48 -2.61 -1.96
C GLN A 256 -0.10 -1.95 -0.63
N ILE A 257 -0.57 -0.72 -0.40
CA ILE A 257 -0.32 -0.02 0.87
C ILE A 257 -1.31 -0.42 1.96
N GLY A 258 -2.25 -1.32 1.68
CA GLY A 258 -3.14 -1.92 2.68
C GLY A 258 -4.31 -1.06 3.11
N LEU A 259 -4.74 -0.09 2.28
CA LEU A 259 -5.94 0.69 2.58
C LEU A 259 -7.16 -0.22 2.58
N SER A 260 -7.91 -0.20 3.68
CA SER A 260 -9.26 -0.78 3.71
C SER A 260 -10.18 -0.07 2.72
N GLU A 261 -11.33 -0.66 2.37
CA GLU A 261 -12.27 -0.01 1.45
C GLU A 261 -12.79 1.33 2.00
N LEU A 262 -13.00 1.45 3.32
CA LEU A 262 -13.37 2.73 3.95
C LEU A 262 -12.20 3.74 3.94
N SER A 263 -10.97 3.28 4.21
CA SER A 263 -9.78 4.15 4.14
C SER A 263 -9.53 4.63 2.71
N LYS A 264 -9.75 3.77 1.72
CA LYS A 264 -9.71 4.12 0.30
C LYS A 264 -10.77 5.17 -0.02
N LEU A 265 -12.01 5.01 0.47
CA LEU A 265 -13.08 5.98 0.28
C LEU A 265 -12.71 7.34 0.87
N TYR A 266 -12.19 7.34 2.10
CA TYR A 266 -11.73 8.54 2.79
C TYR A 266 -10.67 9.29 1.97
N VAL A 267 -9.59 8.62 1.57
CA VAL A 267 -8.48 9.24 0.82
C VAL A 267 -8.95 9.77 -0.53
N LEU A 268 -9.73 9.00 -1.29
CA LEU A 268 -10.19 9.41 -2.62
C LEU A 268 -11.18 10.58 -2.55
N ASN A 269 -12.10 10.56 -1.59
CA ASN A 269 -13.04 11.67 -1.39
C ASN A 269 -12.33 12.92 -0.90
N LEU A 270 -11.37 12.80 0.03
CA LEU A 270 -10.54 13.92 0.51
C LEU A 270 -9.80 14.59 -0.65
N ILE A 271 -9.12 13.81 -1.49
CA ILE A 271 -8.38 14.32 -2.66
C ILE A 271 -9.32 14.97 -3.67
N GLY A 272 -10.45 14.32 -3.98
CA GLY A 272 -11.46 14.86 -4.90
C GLY A 272 -12.11 16.13 -4.36
N HIS A 273 -12.38 16.22 -3.06
CA HIS A 273 -12.92 17.42 -2.41
C HIS A 273 -11.89 18.56 -2.41
N PHE A 274 -10.64 18.26 -2.05
CA PHE A 274 -9.53 19.22 -2.09
C PHE A 274 -9.38 19.83 -3.48
N TRP A 275 -9.33 19.02 -4.55
CA TRP A 275 -9.16 19.53 -5.92
C TRP A 275 -10.33 20.33 -6.46
N ARG A 276 -11.57 20.01 -6.06
CA ARG A 276 -12.76 20.79 -6.42
C ARG A 276 -12.70 22.22 -5.83
N HIS A 277 -12.23 22.35 -4.59
CA HIS A 277 -12.29 23.61 -3.82
C HIS A 277 -10.96 24.39 -3.77
N SER A 278 -9.85 23.81 -4.23
CA SER A 278 -8.57 24.51 -4.37
C SER A 278 -8.50 25.39 -5.62
N ARG A 279 -9.37 25.17 -6.62
CA ARG A 279 -9.48 25.97 -7.86
C ARG A 279 -10.47 27.14 -7.81
N GLN A 280 -11.21 27.31 -6.72
CA GLN A 280 -12.19 28.41 -6.58
C GLN A 280 -11.62 29.67 -5.91
N SER A 281 -10.31 29.72 -5.65
CA SER A 281 -9.61 30.85 -5.03
C SER A 281 -8.50 31.36 -5.92
#